data_AF-A0A3D1PMK9-F1
#
_entry.id   AF-A0A3D1PMK9-F1
#
_cell.length_a   1.000
_cell.length_b   1.000
_cell.length_c   1.000
_cell.angle_alpha   90.00
_cell.angle_beta   90.00
_cell.angle_gamma   90.00
#
_symmetry.space_group_name_H-M   'P 1'
#
loop_
_entity.id
_entity.type
_entity.pdbx_description
1 polymer ?
#
loop_
_entity_poly.entity_id
_entity_poly.type
_entity_poly.pdbx_seq_one_letter_code
_entity_poly.pdbx_strand_id
1 'polypeptide(L)'
;MNEKEVIENKNNKDFVLKAVSENGKFLDLVSPELQDDKEVVMTALGQDAEALEFASLNLKNDKEVIMKGVEGAPWTVCYASETLREDKDVIKQACKSYGQALYFASKEIRDDREIVKLAVENKGIIIKYASERLRNDKELAIIAVKQNKQAYHFISHELQQDEEIKSLM
;
A
#
# COMPACT_ATOMS: atom_id res chain seq x y z
N MET A 1 -17.56 19.90 12.79
CA MET A 1 -18.09 19.06 13.89
C MET A 1 -16.99 18.77 14.92
N ASN A 2 -17.28 18.45 16.19
CA ASN A 2 -16.27 18.02 17.17
C ASN A 2 -16.40 16.53 17.55
N GLU A 3 -15.35 15.93 18.13
CA GLU A 3 -15.30 14.48 18.45
C GLU A 3 -16.42 14.04 19.40
N LYS A 4 -16.76 14.86 20.40
CA LYS A 4 -17.80 14.53 21.37
C LYS A 4 -19.17 14.39 20.69
N GLU A 5 -19.50 15.32 19.80
CA GLU A 5 -20.74 15.26 19.01
C GLU A 5 -20.80 14.01 18.13
N VAL A 6 -19.68 13.60 17.54
CA VAL A 6 -19.58 12.37 16.74
C VAL A 6 -19.81 11.13 17.60
N ILE A 7 -19.17 11.04 18.77
CA ILE A 7 -19.32 9.90 19.68
C ILE A 7 -20.77 9.76 20.18
N GLU A 8 -21.43 10.88 20.53
CA GLU A 8 -22.83 10.89 20.94
C GLU A 8 -23.78 10.42 19.83
N ASN A 9 -23.39 10.59 18.56
CA ASN A 9 -24.15 10.20 17.37
C ASN A 9 -23.56 9.01 16.61
N LYS A 10 -22.69 8.20 17.24
CA LYS A 10 -21.91 7.14 16.59
C LYS A 10 -22.70 6.03 15.89
N ASN A 11 -24.02 5.96 16.10
CA ASN A 11 -24.95 5.02 15.48
C ASN A 11 -25.90 5.68 14.47
N ASN A 12 -25.87 7.01 14.35
CA ASN A 12 -26.75 7.76 13.45
C ASN A 12 -26.05 7.91 12.10
N LYS A 13 -26.43 7.07 11.13
CA LYS A 13 -25.80 7.03 9.80
C LYS A 13 -25.81 8.39 9.09
N ASP A 14 -26.92 9.13 9.09
CA ASP A 14 -27.01 10.43 8.41
C ASP A 14 -26.08 11.47 9.03
N PHE A 15 -26.02 11.49 10.37
CA PHE A 15 -25.08 12.36 11.09
C PHE A 15 -23.63 11.98 10.79
N VAL A 16 -23.34 10.67 10.83
CA VAL A 16 -22.00 10.12 10.57
C VAL A 16 -21.55 10.41 9.15
N LEU A 17 -22.40 10.25 8.13
CA LEU A 17 -22.09 10.58 6.74
C LEU A 17 -21.66 12.04 6.61
N LYS A 18 -22.39 12.95 7.26
CA LYS A 18 -21.99 14.37 7.32
C LYS A 18 -20.65 14.54 8.03
N ALA A 19 -20.47 13.91 9.19
CA ALA A 19 -19.24 14.01 9.97
C ALA A 19 -18.01 13.57 9.16
N VAL A 20 -18.05 12.36 8.58
CA VAL A 20 -16.90 11.80 7.85
C VAL A 20 -16.67 12.52 6.51
N SER A 21 -17.69 13.17 5.94
CA SER A 21 -17.51 14.04 4.78
C SER A 21 -16.76 15.34 5.11
N GLU A 22 -16.81 15.82 6.36
CA GLU A 22 -16.03 16.97 6.84
C GLU A 22 -14.62 16.54 7.27
N ASN A 23 -14.49 15.38 7.92
CA ASN A 23 -13.24 14.79 8.39
C ASN A 23 -13.32 13.26 8.40
N GLY A 24 -12.66 12.60 7.44
CA GLY A 24 -12.70 11.14 7.26
C GLY A 24 -12.20 10.36 8.47
N LYS A 25 -11.29 10.94 9.27
CA LYS A 25 -10.78 10.30 10.51
C LYS A 25 -11.83 10.14 11.61
N PHE A 26 -12.98 10.82 11.51
CA PHE A 26 -14.10 10.56 12.41
C PHE A 26 -14.66 9.14 12.29
N LEU A 27 -14.31 8.38 11.25
CA LEU A 27 -14.61 6.95 11.15
C LEU A 27 -14.09 6.15 12.36
N ASP A 28 -13.02 6.57 13.02
CA ASP A 28 -12.51 5.93 14.25
C ASP A 28 -13.51 6.00 15.42
N LEU A 29 -14.35 7.04 15.45
CA LEU A 29 -15.23 7.35 16.58
C LEU A 29 -16.62 6.73 16.44
N VAL A 30 -16.94 6.16 15.28
CA VAL A 30 -18.28 5.63 15.00
C VAL A 30 -18.41 4.17 15.45
N SER A 31 -19.63 3.66 15.47
CA SER A 31 -19.90 2.28 15.85
C SER A 31 -19.26 1.26 14.90
N PRO A 32 -18.91 0.06 15.38
CA PRO A 32 -18.41 -1.02 14.53
C PRO A 32 -19.33 -1.32 13.33
N GLU A 33 -20.65 -1.19 13.54
CA GLU A 33 -21.65 -1.36 12.49
C GLU A 33 -21.50 -0.32 11.37
N LEU A 34 -21.19 0.94 11.71
CA LEU A 34 -20.95 1.99 10.69
C LEU A 34 -19.51 2.00 10.16
N GLN A 35 -18.53 1.44 10.88
CA GLN A 35 -17.21 1.12 10.34
C GLN A 35 -17.24 -0.02 9.31
N ASP A 36 -18.31 -0.83 9.30
CA ASP A 36 -18.59 -1.87 8.32
C ASP A 36 -19.64 -1.44 7.26
N ASP A 37 -20.16 -0.22 7.34
CA ASP A 37 -21.05 0.33 6.32
C ASP A 37 -20.23 0.90 5.16
N LYS A 38 -20.33 0.25 3.99
CA LYS A 38 -19.53 0.61 2.81
C LYS A 38 -19.75 2.05 2.36
N GLU A 39 -20.95 2.62 2.48
CA GLU A 39 -21.22 4.00 2.08
C GLU A 39 -20.52 5.00 3.00
N VAL A 40 -20.59 4.75 4.31
CA VAL A 40 -19.89 5.56 5.32
C VAL A 40 -18.39 5.51 5.10
N VAL A 41 -17.83 4.32 4.92
CA VAL A 41 -16.39 4.15 4.69
C VAL A 41 -15.96 4.81 3.37
N MET A 42 -16.69 4.61 2.28
CA MET A 42 -16.34 5.23 0.99
C MET A 42 -16.43 6.77 1.04
N THR A 43 -17.37 7.31 1.83
CA THR A 43 -17.45 8.76 2.08
C THR A 43 -16.23 9.25 2.86
N ALA A 44 -15.83 8.54 3.92
CA ALA A 44 -14.64 8.85 4.69
C ALA A 44 -13.37 8.81 3.82
N LEU A 45 -13.19 7.76 3.02
CA LEU A 45 -12.06 7.61 2.10
C LEU A 45 -12.02 8.66 1.00
N GLY A 46 -13.19 9.17 0.59
CA GLY A 46 -13.29 10.29 -0.35
C GLY A 46 -12.73 11.59 0.21
N GLN A 47 -12.82 11.76 1.54
CA GLN A 47 -12.29 12.94 2.26
C GLN A 47 -10.82 12.74 2.66
N ASP A 48 -10.50 11.60 3.28
CA ASP A 48 -9.15 11.20 3.70
C ASP A 48 -8.99 9.69 3.53
N ALA A 49 -8.16 9.29 2.58
CA ALA A 49 -7.93 7.88 2.28
C ALA A 49 -7.20 7.13 3.41
N GLU A 50 -6.54 7.83 4.35
CA GLU A 50 -5.98 7.22 5.57
C GLU A 50 -7.07 6.64 6.48
N ALA A 51 -8.32 7.08 6.35
CA ALA A 51 -9.44 6.55 7.12
C ALA A 51 -9.65 5.04 6.91
N LEU A 52 -9.01 4.43 5.90
CA LEU A 52 -9.02 2.99 5.69
C LEU A 52 -8.54 2.20 6.93
N GLU A 53 -7.68 2.79 7.75
CA GLU A 53 -7.25 2.21 9.02
C GLU A 53 -8.43 1.84 9.94
N PHE A 54 -9.52 2.61 9.91
CA PHE A 54 -10.67 2.46 10.79
C PHE A 54 -11.81 1.62 10.17
N ALA A 55 -11.69 1.25 8.89
CA ALA A 55 -12.66 0.34 8.27
C ALA A 55 -12.63 -1.05 8.93
N SER A 56 -13.77 -1.72 8.91
CA SER A 56 -13.91 -3.09 9.40
C SER A 56 -12.96 -4.06 8.68
N LEU A 57 -12.69 -5.23 9.29
CA LEU A 57 -11.93 -6.29 8.63
C LEU A 57 -12.63 -6.81 7.36
N ASN A 58 -13.96 -6.78 7.35
CA ASN A 58 -14.77 -7.20 6.20
C ASN A 58 -14.57 -6.23 5.01
N LEU A 59 -14.63 -4.92 5.24
CA LEU A 59 -14.38 -3.91 4.20
C LEU A 59 -12.89 -3.82 3.82
N LYS A 60 -11.96 -4.17 4.71
CA LYS A 60 -10.53 -4.36 4.35
C LYS A 60 -10.28 -5.56 3.44
N ASN A 61 -11.27 -6.43 3.25
CA ASN A 61 -11.27 -7.51 2.27
C ASN A 61 -12.13 -7.17 1.02
N ASP A 62 -12.70 -5.97 0.93
CA ASP A 62 -13.40 -5.48 -0.26
C ASP A 62 -12.41 -4.78 -1.20
N LYS A 63 -12.24 -5.31 -2.42
CA LYS A 63 -11.28 -4.79 -3.40
C LYS A 63 -11.56 -3.34 -3.77
N GLU A 64 -12.82 -2.92 -3.88
CA GLU A 64 -13.18 -1.54 -4.23
C GLU A 64 -12.78 -0.56 -3.12
N VAL A 65 -13.05 -0.92 -1.87
CA VAL A 65 -12.68 -0.12 -0.69
C VAL A 65 -11.15 0.00 -0.59
N ILE A 66 -10.42 -1.11 -0.75
CA ILE A 66 -8.95 -1.08 -0.75
C ILE A 66 -8.41 -0.25 -1.90
N MET A 67 -8.92 -0.42 -3.12
CA MET A 67 -8.48 0.38 -4.28
C MET A 67 -8.71 1.87 -4.04
N LYS A 68 -9.87 2.25 -3.49
CA LYS A 68 -10.16 3.65 -3.15
C LYS A 68 -9.16 4.22 -2.14
N GLY A 69 -8.86 3.47 -1.09
CA GLY A 69 -7.86 3.84 -0.09
C GLY A 69 -6.46 3.94 -0.70
N VAL A 70 -6.04 2.97 -1.51
CA VAL A 70 -4.72 2.95 -2.15
C VAL A 70 -4.54 4.07 -3.18
N GLU A 71 -5.60 4.46 -3.90
CA GLU A 71 -5.56 5.57 -4.87
C GLU A 71 -5.25 6.92 -4.22
N GLY A 72 -5.89 7.23 -3.10
CA GLY A 72 -5.62 8.46 -2.34
C GLY A 72 -4.39 8.32 -1.44
N ALA A 73 -4.17 7.10 -0.94
CA ALA A 73 -3.18 6.79 0.07
C ALA A 73 -2.46 5.43 -0.11
N PRO A 74 -1.47 5.30 -1.00
CA PRO A 74 -0.89 4.01 -1.39
C PRO A 74 -0.34 3.10 -0.28
N TRP A 75 0.12 3.66 0.84
CA TRP A 75 0.65 2.91 1.99
C TRP A 75 -0.44 2.18 2.77
N THR A 76 -1.71 2.59 2.62
CA THR A 76 -2.87 1.93 3.23
C THR A 76 -3.10 0.51 2.70
N VAL A 77 -2.39 0.09 1.64
CA VAL A 77 -2.31 -1.31 1.22
C VAL A 77 -1.89 -2.26 2.36
N CYS A 78 -1.20 -1.74 3.39
CA CYS A 78 -0.87 -2.49 4.60
C CYS A 78 -2.11 -2.94 5.42
N TYR A 79 -3.28 -2.35 5.18
CA TYR A 79 -4.56 -2.73 5.81
C TYR A 79 -5.35 -3.74 4.99
N ALA A 80 -5.02 -3.95 3.71
CA ALA A 80 -5.67 -4.94 2.87
C ALA A 80 -5.55 -6.34 3.50
N SER A 81 -6.58 -7.17 3.31
CA SER A 81 -6.54 -8.58 3.70
C SER A 81 -5.38 -9.32 3.03
N GLU A 82 -5.03 -10.50 3.54
CA GLU A 82 -4.01 -11.35 2.91
C GLU A 82 -4.37 -11.66 1.45
N THR A 83 -5.63 -12.03 1.19
CA THR A 83 -6.16 -12.27 -0.17
C THR A 83 -5.94 -11.08 -1.10
N LEU A 84 -6.18 -9.85 -0.65
CA LEU A 84 -6.01 -8.66 -1.49
C LEU A 84 -4.55 -8.22 -1.62
N ARG A 85 -3.65 -8.69 -0.75
CA ARG A 85 -2.19 -8.54 -0.95
C ARG A 85 -1.61 -9.54 -1.95
N GLU A 86 -2.38 -10.56 -2.31
CA GLU A 86 -2.11 -11.49 -3.43
C GLU A 86 -2.74 -11.00 -4.75
N ASP A 87 -3.55 -9.94 -4.71
CA ASP A 87 -4.12 -9.33 -5.90
C ASP A 87 -3.10 -8.43 -6.59
N LYS A 88 -2.75 -8.79 -7.83
CA LYS A 88 -1.76 -8.06 -8.63
C LYS A 88 -2.14 -6.61 -8.89
N ASP A 89 -3.41 -6.32 -9.12
CA ASP A 89 -3.85 -4.96 -9.44
C ASP A 89 -3.72 -4.05 -8.23
N VAL A 90 -4.08 -4.55 -7.04
CA VAL A 90 -3.98 -3.83 -5.77
C VAL A 90 -2.52 -3.47 -5.49
N ILE A 91 -1.61 -4.45 -5.52
CA ILE A 91 -0.19 -4.20 -5.26
C ILE A 91 0.42 -3.32 -6.36
N LYS A 92 0.12 -3.57 -7.63
CA LYS A 92 0.61 -2.76 -8.75
C LYS A 92 0.18 -1.31 -8.60
N GLN A 93 -1.08 -1.05 -8.23
CA GLN A 93 -1.59 0.29 -7.99
C GLN A 93 -0.82 0.99 -6.86
N ALA A 94 -0.59 0.31 -5.73
CA ALA A 94 0.18 0.88 -4.62
C ALA A 94 1.64 1.16 -4.99
N CYS A 95 2.29 0.25 -5.72
CA CYS A 95 3.69 0.38 -6.14
C CYS A 95 3.96 1.56 -7.09
N LYS A 96 2.94 2.13 -7.75
CA LYS A 96 3.11 3.28 -8.67
C LYS A 96 3.75 4.49 -7.99
N SER A 97 3.47 4.71 -6.71
CA SER A 97 3.99 5.84 -5.95
C SER A 97 4.52 5.46 -4.56
N TYR A 98 4.36 4.20 -4.14
CA TYR A 98 4.87 3.68 -2.87
C TYR A 98 5.50 2.29 -3.04
N GLY A 99 6.80 2.26 -3.36
CA GLY A 99 7.52 1.00 -3.62
C GLY A 99 7.54 0.03 -2.43
N GLN A 100 7.46 0.55 -1.20
CA GLN A 100 7.33 -0.25 0.02
C GLN A 100 6.09 -1.16 0.02
N ALA A 101 5.09 -0.93 -0.84
CA ALA A 101 3.96 -1.84 -1.02
C ALA A 101 4.40 -3.28 -1.32
N LEU A 102 5.54 -3.45 -2.00
CA LEU A 102 6.11 -4.77 -2.30
C LEU A 102 6.41 -5.60 -1.04
N TYR A 103 6.68 -4.95 0.10
CA TYR A 103 6.83 -5.64 1.39
C TYR A 103 5.56 -6.36 1.84
N PHE A 104 4.38 -5.88 1.48
CA PHE A 104 3.12 -6.51 1.87
C PHE A 104 2.67 -7.60 0.90
N ALA A 105 3.23 -7.60 -0.31
CA ALA A 105 2.86 -8.52 -1.37
C ALA A 105 3.27 -9.96 -1.09
N SER A 106 2.55 -10.90 -1.71
CA SER A 106 2.85 -12.33 -1.68
C SER A 106 4.18 -12.69 -2.35
N LYS A 107 4.64 -13.93 -2.16
CA LYS A 107 5.89 -14.40 -2.78
C LYS A 107 5.79 -14.39 -4.30
N GLU A 108 4.62 -14.73 -4.83
CA GLU A 108 4.30 -14.78 -6.25
C GLU A 108 4.36 -13.37 -6.86
N ILE A 109 3.82 -12.36 -6.18
CA ILE A 109 3.91 -10.97 -6.62
C ILE A 109 5.34 -10.42 -6.49
N ARG A 110 6.08 -10.81 -5.46
CA ARG A 110 7.51 -10.46 -5.32
C ARG A 110 8.41 -11.10 -6.37
N ASP A 111 7.89 -12.08 -7.12
CA ASP A 111 8.53 -12.64 -8.32
C ASP A 111 7.94 -12.09 -9.64
N ASP A 112 6.99 -11.15 -9.57
CA ASP A 112 6.46 -10.47 -10.75
C ASP A 112 7.38 -9.31 -11.14
N ARG A 113 8.08 -9.49 -12.27
CA ARG A 113 9.10 -8.55 -12.73
C ARG A 113 8.56 -7.13 -12.94
N GLU A 114 7.33 -7.00 -13.45
CA GLU A 114 6.75 -5.67 -13.75
C GLU A 114 6.48 -4.91 -12.44
N ILE A 115 5.89 -5.59 -11.46
CA ILE A 115 5.57 -4.98 -10.16
C ILE A 115 6.84 -4.65 -9.38
N VAL A 116 7.83 -5.55 -9.39
CA VAL A 116 9.13 -5.29 -8.76
C VAL A 116 9.83 -4.10 -9.42
N LYS A 117 9.80 -4.00 -10.76
CA LYS A 117 10.37 -2.86 -11.48
C LYS A 117 9.75 -1.55 -11.01
N LEU A 118 8.42 -1.45 -10.97
CA LEU A 118 7.72 -0.26 -10.47
C LEU A 118 8.17 0.10 -9.05
N ALA A 119 8.24 -0.89 -8.17
CA ALA A 119 8.61 -0.68 -6.77
C ALA A 119 10.06 -0.21 -6.60
N VAL A 120 10.98 -0.78 -7.39
CA VAL A 120 12.42 -0.44 -7.40
C VAL A 120 12.66 0.93 -8.04
N GLU A 121 11.92 1.29 -9.09
CA GLU A 121 11.97 2.62 -9.72
C GLU A 121 11.50 3.73 -8.77
N ASN A 122 10.59 3.43 -7.85
CA ASN A 122 10.20 4.37 -6.79
C ASN A 122 11.30 4.50 -5.71
N LYS A 123 11.91 3.38 -5.30
CA LYS A 123 12.96 3.37 -4.28
C LYS A 123 13.88 2.15 -4.42
N GLY A 124 15.10 2.35 -4.92
CA GLY A 124 16.04 1.26 -5.22
C GLY A 124 16.27 0.21 -4.12
N ILE A 125 16.26 0.58 -2.83
CA ILE A 125 16.46 -0.36 -1.71
C ILE A 125 15.39 -1.46 -1.62
N ILE A 126 14.23 -1.26 -2.27
CA ILE A 126 13.10 -2.18 -2.27
C ILE A 126 13.42 -3.51 -2.97
N ILE A 127 14.46 -3.56 -3.81
CA ILE A 127 14.93 -4.80 -4.44
C ILE A 127 15.18 -5.93 -3.45
N LYS A 128 15.46 -5.62 -2.17
CA LYS A 128 15.62 -6.61 -1.10
C LYS A 128 14.38 -7.48 -0.84
N TYR A 129 13.20 -7.01 -1.25
CA TYR A 129 11.94 -7.76 -1.12
C TYR A 129 11.61 -8.58 -2.36
N ALA A 130 12.31 -8.36 -3.48
CA ALA A 130 12.13 -9.17 -4.67
C ALA A 130 12.59 -10.62 -4.45
N SER A 131 12.07 -11.53 -5.27
CA SER A 131 12.51 -12.92 -5.30
C SER A 131 14.03 -13.03 -5.56
N GLU A 132 14.64 -14.14 -5.17
CA GLU A 132 16.06 -14.41 -5.47
C GLU A 132 16.36 -14.32 -6.98
N ARG A 133 15.43 -14.84 -7.80
CA ARG A 133 15.50 -14.76 -9.26
C ARG A 133 15.59 -13.30 -9.74
N LEU A 134 14.74 -12.43 -9.22
CA LEU A 134 14.71 -11.01 -9.63
C LEU A 134 15.82 -10.18 -8.98
N ARG A 135 16.37 -10.60 -7.83
CA ARG A 135 17.62 -10.03 -7.28
C ARG A 135 18.85 -10.39 -8.12
N ASN A 136 18.73 -11.35 -9.04
CA ASN A 136 19.71 -11.65 -10.09
C ASN A 136 19.34 -11.04 -11.46
N ASP A 137 18.33 -10.18 -11.55
CA ASP A 137 18.03 -9.44 -12.78
C ASP A 137 18.96 -8.21 -12.89
N LYS A 138 19.84 -8.23 -13.89
CA LYS A 138 20.84 -7.18 -14.10
C LYS A 138 20.23 -5.80 -14.33
N GLU A 139 19.11 -5.71 -15.05
CA GLU A 139 18.45 -4.42 -15.30
C GLU A 139 17.90 -3.84 -14.00
N LEU A 140 17.20 -4.67 -13.20
CA LEU A 140 16.67 -4.25 -11.91
C LEU A 140 17.78 -3.87 -10.93
N ALA A 141 18.88 -4.61 -10.91
CA ALA A 141 20.05 -4.31 -10.09
C ALA A 141 20.66 -2.95 -10.43
N ILE A 142 20.83 -2.64 -11.72
CA ILE A 142 21.35 -1.34 -12.18
C ILE A 142 20.41 -0.21 -11.76
N ILE A 143 19.09 -0.36 -11.94
CA ILE A 143 18.10 0.64 -11.50
C ILE A 143 18.22 0.86 -9.99
N ALA A 144 18.26 -0.23 -9.23
CA ALA A 144 18.30 -0.18 -7.77
C ALA A 144 19.56 0.50 -7.23
N VAL A 145 20.73 0.12 -7.72
CA VAL A 145 22.03 0.64 -7.26
C VAL A 145 22.22 2.11 -7.65
N LYS A 146 21.80 2.51 -8.85
CA LYS A 146 21.84 3.93 -9.27
C LYS A 146 21.05 4.85 -8.34
N GLN A 147 19.91 4.38 -7.84
CA GLN A 147 19.10 5.17 -6.91
C GLN A 147 19.59 5.09 -5.46
N ASN A 148 20.07 3.91 -5.03
CA ASN A 148 20.53 3.69 -3.68
C ASN A 148 21.67 2.68 -3.66
N LYS A 149 22.89 3.14 -3.36
CA LYS A 149 24.10 2.29 -3.29
C LYS A 149 23.98 1.15 -2.29
N GLN A 150 23.17 1.28 -1.23
CA GLN A 150 22.93 0.18 -0.28
C GLN A 150 22.18 -0.99 -0.93
N ALA A 151 21.47 -0.77 -2.05
CA ALA A 151 20.82 -1.83 -2.81
C ALA A 151 21.80 -2.90 -3.31
N TYR A 152 23.09 -2.54 -3.48
CA TYR A 152 24.16 -3.46 -3.87
C TYR A 152 24.29 -4.65 -2.91
N HIS A 153 24.01 -4.48 -1.62
CA HIS A 153 24.08 -5.59 -0.67
C HIS A 153 22.93 -6.59 -0.81
N PHE A 154 21.90 -6.26 -1.58
CA PHE A 154 20.70 -7.08 -1.72
C PHE A 154 20.60 -7.81 -3.06
N ILE A 155 21.33 -7.39 -4.08
CA ILE A 155 21.44 -8.12 -5.35
C ILE A 155 22.24 -9.41 -5.17
N SER A 156 22.18 -10.31 -6.15
CA SER A 156 22.91 -11.58 -6.11
C SER A 156 24.43 -11.39 -5.99
N HIS A 157 25.11 -12.40 -5.46
CA HIS A 157 26.59 -12.42 -5.42
C HIS A 157 27.22 -12.36 -6.82
N GLU A 158 26.56 -12.96 -7.82
CA GLU A 158 27.00 -12.91 -9.22
C GLU A 158 27.01 -11.46 -9.73
N LEU A 159 25.92 -10.72 -9.51
CA LEU A 159 25.81 -9.32 -9.94
C LEU A 159 26.66 -8.36 -9.11
N GLN A 160 27.00 -8.69 -7.87
CA GLN A 160 28.03 -7.96 -7.12
C GLN A 160 29.41 -8.05 -7.78
N GLN A 161 29.68 -9.08 -8.58
CA GLN A 161 30.93 -9.20 -9.33
C GLN A 161 30.88 -8.57 -10.72
N ASP A 162 29.71 -8.16 -11.20
CA ASP A 162 29.53 -7.52 -12.51
C ASP A 162 30.22 -6.15 -12.55
N GLU A 163 31.08 -5.94 -13.55
CA GLU A 163 31.91 -4.74 -13.66
C GLU A 163 31.10 -3.46 -13.90
N GLU A 164 29.97 -3.56 -14.62
CA GLU A 164 29.09 -2.42 -14.82
C GLU A 164 28.45 -2.02 -13.49
N ILE A 165 27.95 -2.98 -12.70
CA ILE A 165 27.35 -2.70 -11.39
C ILE A 165 28.39 -2.16 -10.41
N LYS A 166 29.61 -2.73 -10.37
CA LYS A 166 30.72 -2.20 -9.55
C LYS A 166 31.03 -0.74 -9.88
N SER A 167 30.98 -0.36 -11.15
CA SER A 167 31.27 1.02 -11.57
C SER A 167 30.22 2.05 -11.10
N LEU A 168 29.06 1.61 -10.62
CA LEU A 168 27.99 2.47 -10.09
C LEU A 168 28.12 2.76 -8.58
N MET A 169 29.02 2.07 -7.89
CA MET A 169 29.29 2.24 -6.45
C MET A 169 30.19 3.44 -6.18
#